data_AF-A0A7C4BUB8-F1
#
_entry.id   AF-A0A7C4BUB8-F1
#
_cell.length_a   1.000
_cell.length_b   1.000
_cell.length_c   1.000
_cell.angle_alpha   90.00
_cell.angle_beta   90.00
_cell.angle_gamma   90.00
#
_symmetry.space_group_name_H-M   'P 1'
#
loop_
_entity.id
_entity.type
_entity.pdbx_description
1 polymer ?
#
loop_
_entity_poly.entity_id
_entity_poly.type
_entity_poly.pdbx_seq_one_letter_code
_entity_poly.pdbx_strand_id
1 'polypeptide(L)'
;MPRCVLIFLSIVSMMAACACARYPAPVPPPPQRPADFGPDPPPLELGDMVSMDSPWIRQYVVRGVELTPKASRRWTFHEPELKFRLKEKANRRLRVDFSVVSETFRSTGPFHIEFFVNGRSVGKKLCDHAGEYSFKAPVPREALEHEPEARVRLVMDKYWIAPSDGNRLGVQLIQVGFEGP
;
A
#
# COMPACT_ATOMS: atom_id res chain seq x y z
N MET A 1 9.35 -90.79 -1.25
CA MET A 1 10.13 -89.56 -1.52
C MET A 1 9.44 -88.28 -0.98
N PRO A 2 9.36 -88.02 0.35
CA PRO A 2 8.90 -86.70 0.83
C PRO A 2 9.87 -85.98 1.80
N ARG A 3 10.97 -86.62 2.23
CA ARG A 3 11.87 -86.08 3.27
C ARG A 3 12.87 -85.01 2.77
N CYS A 4 13.19 -84.96 1.48
CA CYS A 4 14.13 -83.96 0.95
C CYS A 4 13.52 -82.57 0.74
N VAL A 5 12.21 -82.47 0.48
CA VAL A 5 11.53 -81.18 0.20
C VAL A 5 11.37 -80.34 1.47
N LEU A 6 11.14 -80.98 2.62
CA LEU A 6 10.98 -80.31 3.92
C LEU A 6 12.28 -79.69 4.46
N ILE A 7 13.45 -80.27 4.13
CA ILE A 7 14.74 -79.73 4.56
C ILE A 7 15.11 -78.48 3.73
N PHE A 8 14.85 -78.49 2.42
CA PHE A 8 15.10 -77.33 1.56
C PHE A 8 14.20 -76.13 1.91
N LEU A 9 12.94 -76.36 2.29
CA LEU A 9 12.04 -75.26 2.66
C LEU A 9 12.47 -74.53 3.96
N SER A 10 12.99 -75.26 4.94
CA SER A 10 13.44 -74.67 6.21
C SER A 10 14.73 -73.86 6.07
N ILE A 11 15.64 -74.24 5.18
CA ILE A 11 16.89 -73.50 4.96
C ILE A 11 16.63 -72.17 4.25
N VAL A 12 15.71 -72.14 3.27
CA VAL A 12 15.36 -70.90 2.55
C VAL A 12 14.63 -69.91 3.46
N SER A 13 13.77 -70.38 4.37
CA SER A 13 13.08 -69.52 5.32
C SER A 13 14.02 -68.86 6.36
N MET A 14 15.16 -69.49 6.68
CA MET A 14 16.11 -68.95 7.66
C MET A 14 17.04 -67.88 7.06
N MET A 15 17.30 -67.91 5.74
CA MET A 15 18.09 -66.88 5.06
C MET A 15 17.32 -65.57 4.82
N ALA A 16 16.00 -65.59 4.78
CA ALA A 16 15.19 -64.39 4.54
C ALA A 16 15.08 -63.45 5.77
N ALA A 17 15.36 -63.94 6.98
CA ALA A 17 15.20 -63.17 8.21
C ALA A 17 16.43 -62.30 8.59
N CYS A 18 17.57 -62.48 7.92
CA CYS A 18 18.81 -61.75 8.26
C CYS A 18 19.02 -60.45 7.47
N ALA A 19 18.09 -60.07 6.58
CA ALA A 19 18.21 -58.88 5.73
C ALA A 19 17.52 -57.63 6.34
N CYS A 20 17.77 -57.33 7.61
CA CYS A 20 17.45 -56.02 8.17
C CYS A 20 18.70 -55.13 8.09
N ALA A 21 18.91 -54.49 6.94
CA ALA A 21 19.93 -53.44 6.83
C ALA A 21 19.52 -52.27 7.73
N ARG A 22 20.36 -51.93 8.72
CA ARG A 22 20.17 -50.73 9.56
C ARG A 22 20.27 -49.50 8.66
N TYR A 23 19.17 -48.77 8.51
CA TYR A 23 19.16 -47.47 7.86
C TYR A 23 20.17 -46.56 8.59
N PRO A 24 21.06 -45.83 7.88
CA PRO A 24 21.98 -44.92 8.54
C PRO A 24 21.18 -43.89 9.33
N ALA A 25 21.65 -43.60 10.55
CA ALA A 25 20.98 -42.66 11.43
C ALA A 25 20.80 -41.30 10.72
N PRO A 26 19.64 -40.64 10.85
CA PRO A 26 19.44 -39.30 10.29
C PRO A 26 20.49 -38.34 10.85
N VAL A 27 21.33 -37.78 9.98
CA VAL A 27 22.24 -36.70 10.37
C VAL A 27 21.40 -35.43 10.52
N PRO A 28 21.42 -34.75 11.67
CA PRO A 28 20.68 -33.50 11.82
C PRO A 28 21.23 -32.46 10.84
N PRO A 29 20.38 -31.61 10.24
CA PRO A 29 20.85 -30.49 9.46
C PRO A 29 21.75 -29.60 10.33
N PRO A 30 22.81 -29.00 9.76
CA PRO A 30 23.68 -28.13 10.52
C PRO A 30 22.85 -27.00 11.17
N PRO A 31 23.22 -26.54 12.38
CA PRO A 31 22.57 -25.40 13.01
C PRO A 31 22.57 -24.20 12.06
N GLN A 32 21.39 -23.74 11.67
CA GLN A 32 21.27 -22.53 10.86
C GLN A 32 21.73 -21.33 11.70
N ARG A 33 22.73 -20.61 11.20
CA ARG A 33 23.12 -19.33 11.80
C ARG A 33 22.07 -18.29 11.40
N PRO A 34 21.63 -17.41 12.32
CA PRO A 34 20.88 -16.22 11.96
C PRO A 34 21.64 -15.48 10.86
N ALA A 35 20.94 -15.15 9.78
CA ALA A 35 21.52 -14.30 8.77
C ALA A 35 21.73 -12.91 9.39
N ASP A 36 22.99 -12.49 9.51
CA ASP A 36 23.35 -11.13 9.89
C ASP A 36 23.21 -10.25 8.65
N PHE A 37 22.00 -9.73 8.44
CA PHE A 37 21.70 -8.81 7.35
C PHE A 37 22.11 -7.36 7.69
N GLY A 38 22.87 -7.14 8.77
CA GLY A 38 23.11 -5.82 9.32
C GLY A 38 21.91 -5.33 10.14
N PRO A 39 21.95 -4.08 10.65
CA PRO A 39 20.82 -3.49 11.35
C PRO A 39 19.59 -3.49 10.46
N ASP A 40 18.43 -3.88 11.02
CA ASP A 40 17.15 -3.79 10.32
C ASP A 40 17.02 -2.38 9.71
N PRO A 41 16.61 -2.26 8.43
CA PRO A 41 16.33 -0.94 7.88
C PRO A 41 15.32 -0.24 8.79
N PRO A 42 15.53 1.06 9.09
CA PRO A 42 14.62 1.77 9.98
C PRO A 42 13.20 1.60 9.46
N PRO A 43 12.20 1.42 10.35
CA PRO A 43 10.81 1.37 9.94
C PRO A 43 10.55 2.56 9.00
N LEU A 44 9.97 2.28 7.84
CA LEU A 44 9.55 3.33 6.91
C LEU A 44 8.53 4.21 7.63
N GLU A 45 9.01 5.30 8.22
CA GLU A 45 8.16 6.29 8.84
C GLU A 45 7.46 7.05 7.72
N LEU A 46 6.14 6.89 7.62
CA LEU A 46 5.33 7.79 6.81
C LEU A 46 5.61 9.21 7.29
N GLY A 47 6.13 10.04 6.40
CA GLY A 47 6.40 11.45 6.66
C GLY A 47 5.13 12.28 6.66
N ASP A 48 5.29 13.58 6.92
CA ASP A 48 4.19 14.54 6.93
C ASP A 48 3.69 14.85 5.52
N MET A 49 4.51 14.64 4.48
CA MET A 49 4.24 15.01 3.08
C MET A 49 4.68 13.91 2.12
N VAL A 50 3.93 13.71 1.03
CA VAL A 50 4.31 12.78 -0.04
C VAL A 50 4.04 13.38 -1.43
N SER A 51 5.05 13.29 -2.31
CA SER A 51 4.91 13.55 -3.74
C SER A 51 4.50 12.27 -4.48
N MET A 52 3.73 12.41 -5.56
CA MET A 52 3.23 11.25 -6.31
C MET A 52 4.32 10.45 -7.04
N ASP A 53 5.48 11.04 -7.32
CA ASP A 53 6.66 10.33 -7.83
C ASP A 53 7.43 9.54 -6.75
N SER A 54 7.06 9.67 -5.47
CA SER A 54 7.76 9.01 -4.38
C SER A 54 7.78 7.49 -4.56
N PRO A 55 8.94 6.83 -4.37
CA PRO A 55 9.02 5.37 -4.38
C PRO A 55 8.16 4.73 -3.28
N TRP A 56 7.79 5.50 -2.26
CA TRP A 56 7.01 5.06 -1.09
C TRP A 56 5.51 5.38 -1.18
N ILE A 57 5.03 5.97 -2.29
CA ILE A 57 3.63 6.45 -2.42
C ILE A 57 2.58 5.39 -2.05
N ARG A 58 2.84 4.11 -2.34
CA ARG A 58 1.96 2.99 -2.01
C ARG A 58 1.66 2.88 -0.52
N GLN A 59 2.57 3.30 0.35
CA GLN A 59 2.38 3.23 1.80
C GLN A 59 1.44 4.32 2.33
N TYR A 60 1.33 5.43 1.61
CA TYR A 60 0.44 6.55 1.93
C TYR A 60 -0.96 6.32 1.38
N VAL A 61 -1.10 5.67 0.22
CA VAL A 61 -2.41 5.49 -0.41
C VAL A 61 -3.23 4.44 0.33
N VAL A 62 -4.39 4.86 0.82
CA VAL A 62 -5.41 3.96 1.38
C VAL A 62 -6.26 3.42 0.24
N ARG A 63 -6.71 4.31 -0.65
CA ARG A 63 -7.53 3.98 -1.84
C ARG A 63 -7.59 5.15 -2.80
N GLY A 64 -8.13 4.89 -3.99
CA GLY A 64 -8.59 5.93 -4.90
C GLY A 64 -7.48 6.73 -5.59
N VAL A 65 -6.24 6.23 -5.59
CA VAL A 65 -5.12 6.82 -6.34
C VAL A 65 -4.48 5.75 -7.22
N GLU A 66 -4.21 6.07 -8.47
CA GLU A 66 -3.54 5.18 -9.42
C GLU A 66 -2.08 4.94 -9.01
N LEU A 67 -1.65 3.67 -8.94
CA LEU A 67 -0.33 3.27 -8.44
C LEU A 67 0.65 2.79 -9.53
N THR A 68 0.42 3.19 -10.79
CA THR A 68 1.30 2.87 -11.92
C THR A 68 2.75 3.35 -11.67
N PRO A 69 3.79 2.54 -11.90
CA PRO A 69 5.18 2.94 -11.59
C PRO A 69 5.63 4.23 -12.28
N LYS A 70 6.50 5.01 -11.62
CA LYS A 70 7.23 6.18 -12.18
C LYS A 70 6.39 7.35 -12.71
N ALA A 71 5.13 7.46 -12.30
CA ALA A 71 4.29 8.61 -12.64
C ALA A 71 4.55 9.79 -11.69
N SER A 72 4.90 10.96 -12.23
CA SER A 72 5.07 12.21 -11.44
C SER A 72 3.76 12.84 -11.01
N ARG A 73 2.67 12.46 -11.67
CA ARG A 73 1.29 12.80 -11.30
C ARG A 73 0.47 11.54 -11.36
N ARG A 74 -0.50 11.39 -10.47
CA ARG A 74 -1.33 10.18 -10.39
C ARG A 74 -2.80 10.53 -10.44
N TRP A 75 -3.54 9.82 -11.28
CA TRP A 75 -4.98 9.97 -11.32
C TRP A 75 -5.62 9.60 -9.98
N THR A 76 -6.56 10.42 -9.56
CA THR A 76 -7.49 10.09 -8.49
C THR A 76 -8.77 9.53 -9.08
N PHE A 77 -9.36 8.58 -8.36
CA PHE A 77 -10.75 8.20 -8.57
C PHE A 77 -11.68 9.18 -7.81
N HIS A 78 -12.97 8.86 -7.71
CA HIS A 78 -13.99 9.72 -7.08
C HIS A 78 -13.64 10.21 -5.66
N GLU A 79 -13.08 9.33 -4.81
CA GLU A 79 -12.76 9.63 -3.42
C GLU A 79 -11.39 9.04 -3.04
N PRO A 80 -10.27 9.69 -3.42
CA PRO A 80 -8.94 9.28 -2.98
C PRO A 80 -8.80 9.51 -1.48
N GLU A 81 -8.07 8.60 -0.84
CA GLU A 81 -7.75 8.70 0.57
C GLU A 81 -6.28 8.32 0.80
N LEU A 82 -5.57 9.17 1.53
CA LEU A 82 -4.17 8.98 1.90
C LEU A 82 -4.02 9.04 3.42
N LYS A 83 -2.95 8.42 3.93
CA LYS A 83 -2.62 8.37 5.34
C LYS A 83 -1.20 8.86 5.62
N PHE A 84 -1.02 9.52 6.76
CA PHE A 84 0.22 10.14 7.19
C PHE A 84 0.47 9.85 8.67
N ARG A 85 1.73 9.72 9.09
CA ARG A 85 2.08 9.61 10.51
C ARG A 85 2.83 10.87 10.92
N LEU A 86 2.12 11.77 11.60
CA LEU A 86 2.67 13.05 12.01
C LEU A 86 3.42 12.92 13.32
N LYS A 87 4.68 13.37 13.35
CA LYS A 87 5.46 13.46 14.61
C LYS A 87 4.85 14.50 15.54
N GLU A 88 4.56 15.67 14.99
CA GLU A 88 3.88 16.76 15.68
C GLU A 88 2.48 16.98 15.12
N LYS A 89 1.51 17.25 16.01
CA LYS A 89 0.10 17.39 15.61
C LYS A 89 -0.48 18.78 15.84
N ALA A 90 0.28 19.66 16.51
CA ALA A 90 -0.13 21.04 16.74
C ALA A 90 0.13 21.92 15.50
N ASN A 91 -0.71 22.93 15.29
CA ASN A 91 -0.54 24.01 14.30
C ASN A 91 -0.28 23.53 12.87
N ARG A 92 -0.90 22.42 12.45
CA ARG A 92 -0.70 21.86 11.11
C ARG A 92 -1.61 22.50 10.07
N ARG A 93 -1.11 22.58 8.84
CA ARG A 93 -1.89 22.97 7.67
C ARG A 93 -1.90 21.84 6.66
N LEU A 94 -3.08 21.48 6.14
CA LEU A 94 -3.20 20.56 5.03
C LEU A 94 -2.76 21.31 3.76
N ARG A 95 -1.89 20.69 2.97
CA ARG A 95 -1.55 21.12 1.61
C ARG A 95 -1.86 20.01 0.61
N VAL A 96 -2.52 20.37 -0.47
CA VAL A 96 -2.79 19.50 -1.60
C VAL A 96 -2.49 20.24 -2.89
N ASP A 97 -1.54 19.74 -3.66
CA ASP A 97 -1.21 20.22 -4.99
C ASP A 97 -1.70 19.20 -6.02
N PHE A 98 -2.48 19.67 -6.99
CA PHE A 98 -3.13 18.81 -7.99
C PHE A 98 -3.33 19.54 -9.32
N SER A 99 -3.61 18.78 -10.37
CA SER A 99 -3.86 19.29 -11.72
C SER A 99 -5.22 18.81 -12.23
N VAL A 100 -6.01 19.74 -12.75
CA VAL A 100 -7.25 19.48 -13.49
C VAL A 100 -6.89 19.38 -14.97
N VAL A 101 -7.09 18.20 -15.56
CA VAL A 101 -6.71 17.94 -16.96
C VAL A 101 -7.73 18.56 -17.91
N SER A 102 -7.25 19.24 -18.96
CA SER A 102 -8.12 19.97 -19.91
C SER A 102 -9.16 19.09 -20.59
N GLU A 103 -8.82 17.84 -20.90
CA GLU A 103 -9.74 16.89 -21.53
C GLU A 103 -10.92 16.52 -20.61
N THR A 104 -10.65 16.23 -19.33
CA THR A 104 -11.71 15.91 -18.37
C THR A 104 -12.56 17.14 -18.05
N PHE A 105 -11.91 18.31 -17.91
CA PHE A 105 -12.58 19.58 -17.61
C PHE A 105 -13.57 20.02 -18.69
N ARG A 106 -13.27 19.77 -19.98
CA ARG A 106 -14.20 20.06 -21.09
C ARG A 106 -15.57 19.38 -20.91
N SER A 107 -15.61 18.24 -20.23
CA SER A 107 -16.83 17.48 -19.98
C SER A 107 -17.46 17.82 -18.62
N THR A 108 -16.66 17.93 -17.56
CA THR A 108 -17.19 18.18 -16.21
C THR A 108 -17.61 19.64 -15.98
N GLY A 109 -16.97 20.58 -16.69
CA GLY A 109 -17.02 22.01 -16.39
C GLY A 109 -16.49 22.32 -14.98
N PRO A 110 -16.81 23.51 -14.43
CA PRO A 110 -16.44 23.88 -13.07
C PRO A 110 -17.02 22.92 -12.02
N PHE A 111 -16.22 22.58 -11.01
CA PHE A 111 -16.55 21.61 -9.97
C PHE A 111 -15.83 21.93 -8.66
N HIS A 112 -16.28 21.35 -7.55
CA HIS A 112 -15.66 21.53 -6.24
C HIS A 112 -14.95 20.27 -5.76
N ILE A 113 -13.86 20.49 -5.03
CA ILE A 113 -13.21 19.47 -4.21
C ILE A 113 -13.35 19.88 -2.75
N GLU A 114 -13.95 19.01 -1.94
CA GLU A 114 -13.98 19.13 -0.49
C GLU A 114 -12.88 18.28 0.14
N PHE A 115 -12.14 18.87 1.07
CA PHE A 115 -10.99 18.24 1.71
C PHE A 115 -11.35 17.89 3.15
N PHE A 116 -11.07 16.64 3.53
CA PHE A 116 -11.33 16.12 4.86
C PHE A 116 -10.04 15.65 5.51
N VAL A 117 -9.89 15.94 6.81
CA VAL A 117 -8.88 15.33 7.69
C VAL A 117 -9.61 14.56 8.77
N ASN A 118 -9.36 13.24 8.87
CA ASN A 118 -10.00 12.35 9.84
C ASN A 118 -11.53 12.51 9.89
N GLY A 119 -12.15 12.60 8.70
CA GLY A 119 -13.59 12.75 8.55
C GLY A 119 -14.14 14.17 8.75
N ARG A 120 -13.33 15.13 9.24
CA ARG A 120 -13.73 16.54 9.40
C ARG A 120 -13.38 17.35 8.16
N SER A 121 -14.34 18.09 7.63
CA SER A 121 -14.09 19.03 6.51
C SER A 121 -13.18 20.15 6.98
N VAL A 122 -12.11 20.42 6.21
CA VAL A 122 -11.15 21.51 6.46
C VAL A 122 -11.24 22.62 5.40
N GLY A 123 -12.03 22.40 4.35
CA GLY A 123 -12.33 23.42 3.35
C GLY A 123 -12.73 22.84 1.99
N LYS A 124 -13.05 23.77 1.08
CA LYS A 124 -13.44 23.47 -0.31
C LYS A 124 -12.61 24.30 -1.28
N LYS A 125 -12.35 23.76 -2.47
CA LYS A 125 -11.73 24.47 -3.58
C LYS A 125 -12.64 24.39 -4.80
N LEU A 126 -12.97 25.54 -5.37
CA LEU A 126 -13.56 25.64 -6.70
C LEU A 126 -12.45 25.46 -7.74
N CYS A 127 -12.70 24.57 -8.69
CA CYS A 127 -11.91 24.37 -9.90
C CYS A 127 -12.70 24.91 -11.08
N ASP A 128 -12.40 26.14 -11.51
CA ASP A 128 -13.11 26.88 -12.55
C ASP A 128 -12.40 26.89 -13.91
N HIS A 129 -11.19 26.34 -13.98
CA HIS A 129 -10.42 26.12 -15.20
C HIS A 129 -9.57 24.84 -15.13
N ALA A 130 -9.06 24.40 -16.27
CA ALA A 130 -8.03 23.36 -16.32
C ALA A 130 -6.66 23.95 -15.96
N GLY A 131 -5.81 23.18 -15.28
CA GLY A 131 -4.51 23.64 -14.82
C GLY A 131 -4.17 23.17 -13.42
N GLU A 132 -3.12 23.74 -12.85
CA GLU A 132 -2.62 23.39 -11.53
C GLU A 132 -3.32 24.21 -10.43
N TYR A 133 -3.57 23.54 -9.32
CA TYR A 133 -4.19 24.12 -8.14
C TYR A 133 -3.38 23.74 -6.91
N SER A 134 -3.34 24.68 -5.96
CA SER A 134 -2.90 24.43 -4.60
C SER A 134 -4.04 24.75 -3.64
N PHE A 135 -4.34 23.82 -2.74
CA PHE A 135 -5.22 24.01 -1.61
C PHE A 135 -4.39 23.99 -0.33
N LYS A 136 -4.58 25.01 0.52
CA LYS A 136 -3.98 25.09 1.84
C LYS A 136 -5.00 25.52 2.88
N ALA A 137 -5.16 24.76 3.95
CA ALA A 137 -6.06 25.09 5.04
C ALA A 137 -5.49 24.70 6.41
N PRO A 138 -5.75 25.48 7.47
CA PRO A 138 -5.42 25.05 8.83
C PRO A 138 -6.21 23.79 9.19
N VAL A 139 -5.57 22.87 9.91
CA VAL A 139 -6.19 21.65 10.41
C VAL A 139 -6.43 21.83 11.91
N PRO A 140 -7.70 21.72 12.37
CA PRO A 140 -7.99 21.79 13.79
C PRO A 140 -7.23 20.73 14.57
N ARG A 141 -6.68 21.10 15.74
CA ARG A 141 -5.84 20.18 16.55
C ARG A 141 -6.63 18.94 16.96
N GLU A 142 -7.90 19.12 17.31
CA GLU A 142 -8.82 18.04 17.70
C GLU A 142 -8.98 16.99 16.60
N ALA A 143 -8.79 17.37 15.32
CA ALA A 143 -8.85 16.42 14.20
C ALA A 143 -7.61 15.51 14.13
N LEU A 144 -6.52 15.82 14.81
CA LEU A 144 -5.26 15.08 14.74
C LEU A 144 -4.85 14.42 16.06
N GLU A 145 -5.06 15.11 17.20
CA GLU A 145 -4.40 14.80 18.46
C GLU A 145 -4.62 13.37 18.97
N HIS A 146 -5.83 12.81 18.77
CA HIS A 146 -6.18 11.46 19.21
C HIS A 146 -5.97 10.36 18.16
N GLU A 147 -5.58 10.73 16.94
CA GLU A 147 -5.53 9.79 15.81
C GLU A 147 -4.11 9.24 15.58
N PRO A 148 -3.88 7.92 15.51
CA PRO A 148 -2.55 7.35 15.34
C PRO A 148 -1.96 7.64 13.94
N GLU A 149 -2.81 7.85 12.95
CA GLU A 149 -2.48 8.28 11.60
C GLU A 149 -3.49 9.36 11.17
N ALA A 150 -3.04 10.37 10.44
CA ALA A 150 -3.92 11.35 9.83
C ALA A 150 -4.42 10.84 8.47
N ARG A 151 -5.74 10.80 8.27
CA ARG A 151 -6.41 10.43 7.02
C ARG A 151 -6.81 11.69 6.26
N VAL A 152 -6.32 11.84 5.04
CA VAL A 152 -6.70 12.91 4.12
C VAL A 152 -7.58 12.31 3.04
N ARG A 153 -8.82 12.81 2.92
CA ARG A 153 -9.76 12.38 1.88
C ARG A 153 -10.19 13.58 1.05
N LEU A 154 -10.24 13.40 -0.27
CA LEU A 154 -10.79 14.40 -1.19
C LEU A 154 -12.13 13.88 -1.71
N VAL A 155 -13.13 14.74 -1.79
CA VAL A 155 -14.44 14.42 -2.36
C VAL A 155 -14.72 15.41 -3.48
N MET A 156 -14.86 14.90 -4.70
CA MET A 156 -15.18 15.70 -5.87
C MET A 156 -16.68 15.62 -6.14
N ASP A 157 -17.36 16.75 -6.34
CA ASP A 157 -18.80 16.78 -6.66
C ASP A 157 -19.10 16.34 -8.10
N LYS A 158 -18.10 16.36 -8.98
CA LYS A 158 -18.14 15.87 -10.35
C LYS A 158 -16.89 15.04 -10.67
N TYR A 159 -17.05 14.12 -11.61
CA TYR A 159 -15.98 13.27 -12.11
C TYR A 159 -16.19 13.00 -13.60
N TRP A 160 -15.09 12.76 -14.30
CA TRP A 160 -15.13 12.32 -15.69
C TRP A 160 -15.20 10.80 -15.76
N ILE A 161 -16.00 10.26 -16.68
CA ILE A 161 -16.07 8.82 -16.93
C ILE A 161 -15.22 8.53 -18.15
N ALA A 162 -14.14 7.78 -17.96
CA ALA A 162 -13.22 7.43 -19.03
C ALA A 162 -13.90 6.55 -20.10
N PRO A 163 -13.92 6.95 -21.38
CA PRO A 163 -14.55 6.16 -22.44
C PRO A 163 -13.90 4.79 -22.66
N SER A 164 -12.61 4.66 -22.33
CA SER A 164 -11.83 3.44 -22.55
C SER A 164 -12.19 2.29 -21.61
N ASP A 165 -12.51 2.58 -20.34
CA ASP A 165 -12.66 1.58 -19.28
C ASP A 165 -13.81 1.87 -18.29
N GLY A 166 -14.53 2.99 -18.45
CA GLY A 166 -15.64 3.38 -17.59
C GLY A 166 -15.22 3.91 -16.21
N ASN A 167 -13.92 4.11 -15.95
CA ASN A 167 -13.45 4.58 -14.65
C ASN A 167 -13.85 6.03 -14.38
N ARG A 168 -14.21 6.31 -13.12
CA ARG A 168 -14.55 7.65 -12.64
C ARG A 168 -13.28 8.36 -12.21
N LEU A 169 -12.75 9.23 -13.06
CA LEU A 169 -11.54 10.00 -12.83
C LEU A 169 -11.86 11.40 -12.31
N GLY A 170 -11.08 11.81 -11.32
CA GLY A 170 -11.11 13.13 -10.74
C GLY A 170 -10.01 14.03 -11.29
N VAL A 171 -8.99 14.27 -10.47
CA VAL A 171 -7.84 15.10 -10.78
C VAL A 171 -6.56 14.26 -10.83
N GLN A 172 -5.46 14.88 -11.26
CA GLN A 172 -4.14 14.29 -11.07
C GLN A 172 -3.50 14.90 -9.82
N LEU A 173 -3.26 14.08 -8.79
CA LEU A 173 -2.50 14.52 -7.62
C LEU A 173 -1.03 14.72 -8.01
N ILE A 174 -0.41 15.72 -7.39
CA ILE A 174 1.02 16.03 -7.50
C ILE A 174 1.68 15.79 -6.15
N GLN A 175 1.13 16.40 -5.09
CA GLN A 175 1.66 16.29 -3.73
C GLN A 175 0.55 16.46 -2.70
N VAL A 176 0.62 15.73 -1.58
CA VAL A 176 -0.34 15.81 -0.49
C VAL A 176 0.37 15.67 0.85
N GLY A 177 -0.06 16.43 1.85
CA GLY A 177 0.38 16.23 3.23
C GLY A 177 0.17 17.43 4.12
N PHE A 178 0.95 17.49 5.19
CA PHE A 178 0.85 18.47 6.25
C PHE A 178 2.12 19.31 6.31
N GLU A 179 1.95 20.62 6.41
CA GLU A 179 3.03 21.57 6.66
C GLU A 179 2.94 22.04 8.12
N GLY A 180 4.09 22.39 8.70
CA GLY A 180 4.15 23.15 9.95
C GLY A 180 3.63 24.57 9.78
N PRO A 181 3.54 25.35 10.87
CA PRO A 181 3.22 26.77 10.81
C PRO A 181 4.21 27.56 9.94
#